data_AF-K6TTV6-F1
#
_entry.id   AF-K6TTV6-F1
#
_cell.length_a   1.000
_cell.length_b   1.000
_cell.length_c   1.000
_cell.angle_alpha   90.00
_cell.angle_beta   90.00
_cell.angle_gamma   90.00
#
_symmetry.space_group_name_H-M   'P 1'
#
loop_
_entity.id
_entity.type
_entity.pdbx_description
1 polymer ?
#
loop_
_entity_poly.entity_id
_entity_poly.type
_entity_poly.pdbx_seq_one_letter_code
_entity_poly.pdbx_strand_id
1 'polypeptide(L)'
;MENLFINITDWIKGLISVLGIPNALVSIIMSIVYFIAIIAFVLLNAMFLIYLERKFCGYLQQRPGPNRFGPGGILQSVADVVKLL
;
A
#
# COMPACT_ATOMS: atom_id res chain seq x y z
N MET A 1 -6.40 5.14 18.67
CA MET A 1 -5.75 4.97 17.36
C MET A 1 -4.41 5.68 17.30
N GLU A 2 -4.28 6.92 17.81
CA GLU A 2 -2.99 7.66 17.85
C GLU A 2 -1.90 6.96 18.69
N ASN A 3 -2.27 6.35 19.82
CA ASN A 3 -1.31 5.67 20.70
C ASN A 3 -0.81 4.30 20.19
N LEU A 4 -1.47 3.72 19.16
CA LEU A 4 -1.08 2.41 18.63
C LEU A 4 0.28 2.51 17.94
N PHE A 5 0.47 3.56 17.13
CA PHE A 5 1.70 3.77 16.36
C PHE A 5 2.88 4.16 17.26
N ILE A 6 2.62 4.95 18.31
CA ILE A 6 3.64 5.34 19.29
C ILE A 6 4.09 4.11 20.11
N ASN A 7 3.15 3.30 20.62
CA ASN A 7 3.48 2.07 21.34
C ASN A 7 4.25 1.06 20.49
N ILE A 8 3.89 0.89 19.22
CA ILE A 8 4.63 0.00 18.31
C ILE A 8 6.05 0.54 18.08
N THR A 9 6.20 1.85 17.91
CA THR A 9 7.50 2.49 17.73
C THR A 9 8.40 2.31 18.95
N ASP A 10 7.84 2.47 20.15
CA ASP A 10 8.60 2.35 21.39
C ASP A 10 8.95 0.90 21.71
N TRP A 11 8.09 -0.06 21.35
CA TRP A 11 8.42 -1.49 21.41
C TRP A 11 9.55 -1.86 20.43
N ILE A 12 9.50 -1.36 19.19
CA ILE A 12 10.54 -1.57 18.18
C ILE A 12 11.87 -0.93 18.62
N LYS A 13 11.84 0.31 19.14
CA LYS A 13 13.02 0.98 19.70
C LYS A 13 13.58 0.22 20.90
N GLY A 14 12.72 -0.32 21.75
CA GLY A 14 13.11 -1.18 22.88
C GLY A 14 13.90 -2.41 22.43
N LEU A 15 13.40 -3.12 21.43
CA LEU A 15 14.10 -4.28 20.84
C LEU A 15 15.44 -3.91 20.18
N ILE A 16 15.49 -2.77 19.49
CA ILE A 16 16.69 -2.33 18.76
C ILE A 16 17.76 -1.75 19.70
N SER A 17 17.38 -1.21 20.86
CA SER A 17 18.32 -0.74 21.88
C SER A 17 19.18 -1.87 22.47
N VAL A 18 18.66 -3.11 22.50
CA VAL A 18 19.41 -4.31 22.91
C VAL A 18 20.54 -4.65 21.92
N LEU A 19 20.41 -4.23 20.66
CA LEU A 19 21.42 -4.37 19.60
C LEU A 19 22.45 -3.22 19.57
N GLY A 20 22.34 -2.21 20.45
CA GLY A 20 23.32 -1.13 20.58
C GLY A 20 23.33 -0.09 19.46
N ILE A 21 22.25 0.00 18.67
CA ILE A 21 22.16 0.96 17.55
C ILE A 21 21.79 2.36 18.06
N PRO A 22 22.43 3.45 17.59
CA PRO A 22 22.11 4.83 17.98
C PRO A 22 20.65 5.20 17.67
N ASN A 23 19.94 5.73 18.67
CA ASN A 23 18.52 6.11 18.59
C ASN A 23 18.19 7.08 17.44
N ALA A 24 19.14 7.93 17.05
CA ALA A 24 18.98 8.86 15.94
C ALA A 24 18.75 8.13 14.59
N LEU A 25 19.54 7.07 14.31
CA LEU A 25 19.39 6.31 13.06
C LEU A 25 18.07 5.55 13.01
N VAL A 26 17.66 4.97 14.15
CA VAL A 26 16.37 4.27 14.27
C VAL A 26 15.21 5.23 13.96
N SER A 27 15.25 6.46 14.47
CA SER A 27 14.19 7.44 14.24
C SER A 27 14.06 7.84 12.75
N ILE A 28 15.18 7.99 12.04
CA ILE A 28 15.19 8.34 10.62
C ILE A 28 14.67 7.18 9.78
N ILE A 29 15.14 5.95 10.05
CA ILE A 29 14.70 4.75 9.33
C ILE A 29 13.20 4.54 9.52
N MET A 30 12.70 4.64 10.76
CA MET A 30 11.27 4.49 11.03
C MET A 30 10.44 5.56 10.31
N SER A 31 10.90 6.81 10.26
CA SER A 31 10.21 7.90 9.55
C SER A 31 10.10 7.62 8.05
N ILE A 32 11.16 7.09 7.42
CA ILE A 32 11.17 6.70 6.01
C ILE A 32 10.20 5.53 5.77
N VAL A 33 10.21 4.52 6.65
CA VAL A 33 9.30 3.37 6.54
C VAL A 33 7.84 3.83 6.62
N TYR A 34 7.50 4.72 7.56
CA TYR A 34 6.15 5.27 7.64
C TYR A 34 5.75 6.05 6.39
N PHE A 35 6.65 6.88 5.85
CA PHE A 35 6.40 7.61 4.62
C PHE A 35 6.12 6.69 3.43
N ILE A 36 6.94 5.66 3.24
CA ILE A 36 6.77 4.66 2.17
C ILE A 36 5.46 3.88 2.38
N ALA A 37 5.13 3.51 3.62
CA ALA A 37 3.91 2.78 3.93
C ALA A 37 2.66 3.59 3.57
N ILE A 38 2.65 4.89 3.87
CA ILE A 38 1.54 5.79 3.51
C ILE A 38 1.40 5.88 1.99
N ILE A 39 2.50 6.07 1.26
CA ILE A 39 2.48 6.12 -0.21
C ILE A 39 1.94 4.81 -0.79
N ALA A 40 2.45 3.67 -0.34
CA ALA A 40 2.00 2.36 -0.78
C ALA A 40 0.49 2.17 -0.50
N PHE A 41 0.00 2.59 0.67
CA PHE A 41 -1.42 2.52 1.01
C PHE A 41 -2.28 3.36 0.05
N VAL A 42 -1.87 4.60 -0.23
CA VAL A 42 -2.59 5.48 -1.16
C VAL A 42 -2.60 4.89 -2.57
N LEU A 43 -1.47 4.39 -3.06
CA LEU A 43 -1.36 3.77 -4.39
C LEU A 43 -2.23 2.52 -4.52
N LEU A 44 -2.25 1.65 -3.50
CA LEU A 44 -3.09 0.46 -3.48
C LEU A 44 -4.58 0.83 -3.53
N ASN A 45 -5.00 1.83 -2.75
CA ASN A 45 -6.38 2.31 -2.79
C ASN A 45 -6.74 2.89 -4.16
N ALA A 46 -5.86 3.69 -4.76
CA ALA A 46 -6.08 4.25 -6.09
C ALA A 46 -6.22 3.14 -7.16
N MET A 47 -5.31 2.15 -7.15
CA MET A 47 -5.38 1.00 -8.06
C MET A 47 -6.67 0.20 -7.89
N PHE A 48 -7.12 0.02 -6.64
CA PHE A 48 -8.37 -0.67 -6.34
C PHE A 48 -9.60 0.11 -6.80
N LEU A 49 -9.61 1.43 -6.61
CA LEU A 49 -10.70 2.30 -7.05
C LEU A 49 -10.89 2.25 -8.57
N ILE A 50 -9.78 2.31 -9.32
CA ILE A 50 -9.79 2.21 -10.80
C ILE A 50 -10.34 0.86 -11.25
N TYR A 51 -9.94 -0.23 -10.57
CA TYR A 51 -10.47 -1.56 -10.85
C TYR A 51 -11.99 -1.63 -10.62
N LEU A 52 -12.45 -1.11 -9.47
CA LEU A 52 -13.87 -1.08 -9.12
C LEU A 52 -14.69 -0.25 -10.11
N GLU A 53 -14.22 0.93 -10.48
CA GLU A 53 -14.87 1.80 -11.46
C GLU A 53 -15.10 1.07 -12.79
N ARG A 54 -14.06 0.40 -13.32
CA ARG A 54 -14.16 -0.35 -14.58
C ARG A 54 -15.11 -1.53 -14.47
N LYS A 55 -15.15 -2.20 -13.32
CA LYS A 55 -16.06 -3.32 -13.08
C LYS A 55 -17.51 -2.84 -12.97
N PHE A 56 -17.73 -1.71 -12.30
CA PHE A 56 -19.04 -1.07 -12.17
C PHE A 56 -19.58 -0.56 -13.52
N CYS A 57 -18.76 0.13 -14.30
CA CYS A 57 -19.12 0.58 -15.65
C CYS A 57 -19.42 -0.60 -16.59
N GLY A 58 -18.68 -1.72 -16.47
CA GLY A 58 -18.99 -2.95 -17.21
C GLY A 58 -20.35 -3.53 -16.83
N TYR A 59 -20.64 -3.57 -15.52
CA TYR A 59 -21.93 -4.04 -15.00
C TYR A 59 -23.11 -3.20 -15.51
N LEU A 60 -22.99 -1.87 -15.46
CA LEU A 60 -24.02 -0.95 -15.98
C LEU A 60 -24.28 -1.13 -17.48
N GLN A 61 -23.24 -1.41 -18.26
CA GLN A 61 -23.30 -1.56 -19.70
C GLN A 61 -23.61 -3.00 -20.15
N GLN A 62 -23.92 -3.91 -19.21
CA GLN A 62 -24.09 -5.35 -19.45
C GLN A 62 -22.96 -5.98 -20.28
N ARG A 63 -21.73 -5.53 -20.06
CA ARG A 63 -20.53 -6.12 -20.67
C ARG A 63 -19.58 -6.65 -19.59
N PRO A 64 -18.80 -7.70 -19.87
CA PRO A 64 -17.80 -8.16 -18.93
C PRO A 64 -16.78 -7.03 -18.64
N GLY A 65 -16.57 -6.76 -17.36
CA GLY A 65 -15.52 -5.86 -16.88
C GLY A 65 -14.11 -6.46 -17.09
N PRO A 66 -13.08 -5.92 -16.42
CA PRO A 66 -11.72 -6.43 -16.53
C PRO A 66 -11.64 -7.95 -16.31
N ASN A 67 -11.15 -8.72 -17.30
CA ASN A 67 -11.08 -10.19 -17.23
C ASN A 67 -9.81 -10.79 -17.88
N ARG A 68 -8.81 -9.97 -18.24
CA ARG A 68 -7.65 -10.42 -19.02
C ARG A 68 -6.41 -10.77 -18.19
N PHE A 69 -6.13 -10.03 -17.12
CA PHE A 69 -4.98 -10.28 -16.24
C PHE A 69 -5.40 -10.71 -14.82
N GLY A 70 -5.11 -11.97 -14.47
CA GLY A 70 -5.40 -12.59 -13.16
C GLY A 70 -6.86 -13.05 -12.97
N PRO A 71 -7.16 -13.78 -11.88
CA PRO A 71 -8.53 -14.22 -11.57
C PRO A 71 -9.44 -13.00 -11.34
N GLY A 72 -10.46 -12.83 -12.19
CA GLY A 72 -11.40 -11.71 -12.13
C GLY A 72 -10.79 -10.34 -12.51
N GLY A 73 -9.63 -10.30 -13.18
CA GLY A 73 -9.03 -9.07 -13.70
C GLY A 73 -8.35 -8.17 -12.66
N ILE A 74 -8.05 -8.67 -11.46
CA ILE A 74 -7.49 -7.86 -10.36
C ILE A 74 -6.12 -7.28 -10.72
N LEU A 75 -5.30 -8.03 -11.48
CA LEU A 75 -3.98 -7.59 -11.89
C LEU A 75 -4.02 -6.63 -13.09
N GLN A 76 -5.20 -6.34 -13.64
CA GLN A 76 -5.36 -5.48 -14.80
C GLN A 76 -4.90 -4.04 -14.52
N SER A 77 -5.22 -3.47 -13.35
CA SER A 77 -4.80 -2.12 -12.99
C SER A 77 -3.28 -2.00 -12.83
N VAL A 78 -2.62 -3.04 -12.31
CA VAL A 78 -1.15 -3.11 -12.21
C VAL A 78 -0.53 -3.18 -13.61
N ALA A 79 -1.08 -4.01 -14.50
CA ALA A 79 -0.60 -4.13 -15.87
C ALA A 79 -0.74 -2.82 -16.66
N ASP A 80 -1.81 -2.06 -16.42
CA ASP A 80 -2.00 -0.75 -17.06
C ASP A 80 -0.98 0.28 -16.56
N VAL A 81 -0.63 0.28 -15.26
CA VAL A 81 0.42 1.15 -14.72
C VAL A 81 1.80 0.79 -15.29
N VAL A 82 2.13 -0.49 -15.36
CA VAL A 82 3.40 -0.96 -15.96
C VAL A 82 3.50 -0.58 -17.44
N LYS A 83 2.38 -0.60 -18.17
CA LYS A 83 2.35 -0.20 -19.59
C LYS A 83 2.57 1.30 -19.79
N LEU A 84 2.23 2.13 -18.80
CA LEU A 84 2.37 3.59 -18.87
C LEU A 84 3.76 4.10 -18.46
N LEU A 85 4.57 3.25 -17.81
CA LEU A 85 5.99 3.49 -17.51
C LEU A 85 6.85 3.14 -18.72
#